data_AF-A0A1F5VX71-F1
#
_entry.id   AF-A0A1F5VX71-F1
#
_cell.length_a   1.000
_cell.length_b   1.000
_cell.length_c   1.000
_cell.angle_alpha   90.00
_cell.angle_beta   90.00
_cell.angle_gamma   90.00
#
_symmetry.space_group_name_H-M   'P 1'
#
loop_
_entity.id
_entity.type
_entity.pdbx_description
1 polymer ?
#
loop_
_entity_poly.entity_id
_entity_poly.type
_entity_poly.pdbx_seq_one_letter_code
_entity_poly.pdbx_strand_id
1 'polypeptide(L)'
;MQFNIDASNAAQKSIEASQKVLEIQPENALAYRNIGSAYALKAVTDLHHEREKDMQSSKQNALAAFQKAIILNPRGEPLVIIVQYSLLKLDGL
;
A
#
# COMPACT_ATOMS: atom_id res chain seq x y z
N MET A 1 24.79 4.63 0.30
CA MET A 1 23.56 3.83 0.08
C MET A 1 22.78 3.72 1.38
N GLN A 2 21.99 4.73 1.76
CA GLN A 2 21.24 4.75 3.04
C GLN A 2 19.71 4.80 2.86
N PHE A 3 19.23 4.88 1.61
CA PHE A 3 17.81 5.05 1.28
C PHE A 3 16.89 3.86 1.65
N ASN A 4 17.44 2.69 1.99
CA ASN A 4 16.64 1.45 2.09
C ASN A 4 16.04 1.19 3.48
N ILE A 5 16.65 1.71 4.56
CA ILE A 5 16.13 1.57 5.94
C ILE A 5 14.99 2.56 6.19
N ASP A 6 15.08 3.75 5.60
CA ASP A 6 14.09 4.81 5.77
C ASP A 6 12.75 4.47 5.10
N ALA A 7 12.79 3.81 3.94
CA ALA A 7 11.59 3.42 3.19
C ALA A 7 10.74 2.37 3.93
N SER A 8 11.38 1.35 4.51
CA SER A 8 10.69 0.31 5.28
C SER A 8 10.05 0.89 6.57
N ASN A 9 10.79 1.76 7.27
CA ASN A 9 10.29 2.43 8.46
C ASN A 9 9.14 3.40 8.13
N ALA A 10 9.23 4.14 7.02
CA ALA A 10 8.16 5.01 6.54
C ALA A 10 6.90 4.23 6.16
N ALA A 11 7.03 3.06 5.51
CA ALA A 11 5.91 2.18 5.20
C ALA A 11 5.20 1.72 6.49
N GLN A 12 5.96 1.25 7.48
CA GLN A 12 5.40 0.79 8.75
C GLN A 12 4.64 1.90 9.49
N LYS A 13 5.24 3.09 9.60
CA LYS A 13 4.58 4.26 10.22
C LYS A 13 3.31 4.69 9.47
N SER A 14 3.32 4.61 8.14
CA SER A 14 2.15 4.93 7.33
C SER A 14 0.99 3.95 7.58
N ILE A 15 1.29 2.66 7.72
CA ILE A 15 0.30 1.63 8.08
C ILE A 15 -0.30 1.93 9.45
N GLU A 16 0.54 2.13 10.47
CA GLU A 16 0.08 2.39 11.85
C GLU A 16 -0.77 3.65 11.96
N ALA A 17 -0.35 4.75 11.34
CA ALA A 17 -1.10 5.99 11.33
C ALA A 17 -2.46 5.82 10.63
N SER A 18 -2.48 5.09 9.52
CA SER A 18 -3.71 4.84 8.77
C SER A 18 -4.65 3.88 9.50
N GLN A 19 -4.13 2.89 10.23
CA GLN A 19 -4.93 2.02 11.09
C GLN A 19 -5.64 2.80 12.19
N LYS A 20 -4.96 3.76 12.83
CA LYS A 20 -5.60 4.67 13.80
C LYS A 20 -6.71 5.52 13.18
N VAL A 21 -6.55 5.94 11.92
CA VAL A 21 -7.64 6.60 11.20
C VAL A 21 -8.83 5.67 11.01
N LEU A 22 -8.59 4.39 10.68
CA LEU A 22 -9.64 3.40 10.50
C LEU A 22 -10.36 3.00 11.81
N GLU A 23 -9.70 3.14 12.97
CA GLU A 23 -10.36 2.97 14.27
C GLU A 23 -11.43 4.04 14.51
N ILE A 24 -11.25 5.25 13.98
CA ILE A 24 -12.18 6.38 14.12
C ILE A 24 -13.16 6.44 12.94
N GLN A 25 -12.68 6.15 11.73
CA GLN A 25 -13.43 6.20 10.47
C GLN A 25 -13.17 4.92 9.67
N PRO A 26 -13.93 3.83 9.93
CA PRO A 26 -13.70 2.53 9.31
C PRO A 26 -13.83 2.51 7.79
N GLU A 27 -14.52 3.50 7.22
CA GLU A 27 -14.81 3.67 5.80
C GLU A 27 -13.97 4.78 5.15
N ASN A 28 -12.85 5.16 5.75
CA ASN A 28 -11.98 6.19 5.20
C ASN A 28 -11.17 5.67 3.99
N ALA A 29 -11.60 6.03 2.78
CA ALA A 29 -10.94 5.62 1.53
C ALA A 29 -9.46 6.07 1.44
N LEU A 30 -9.09 7.22 2.02
CA LEU A 30 -7.71 7.71 2.02
C LEU A 30 -6.80 6.88 2.92
N ALA A 31 -7.29 6.42 4.07
CA ALA A 31 -6.55 5.55 4.96
C ALA A 31 -6.24 4.20 4.28
N TYR A 32 -7.22 3.60 3.61
CA TYR A 32 -6.99 2.38 2.82
C TYR A 32 -6.01 2.59 1.65
N ARG A 33 -6.05 3.75 0.97
CA ARG A 33 -5.05 4.10 -0.05
C ARG A 33 -3.63 4.18 0.52
N ASN A 34 -3.48 4.81 1.69
CA ASN A 34 -2.17 4.96 2.33
C ASN A 34 -1.61 3.60 2.77
N ILE A 35 -2.45 2.72 3.32
CA ILE A 35 -2.07 1.34 3.64
C ILE A 35 -1.64 0.59 2.38
N GLY A 36 -2.40 0.68 1.29
CA GLY A 36 -2.06 0.03 0.02
C GLY A 36 -0.71 0.51 -0.53
N SER A 37 -0.46 1.82 -0.48
CA SER A 37 0.80 2.42 -0.93
C SER A 37 1.98 1.98 -0.08
N ALA A 38 1.79 1.89 1.24
CA ALA A 38 2.83 1.43 2.16
C ALA A 38 3.19 -0.05 1.95
N TYR A 39 2.20 -0.92 1.73
CA TYR A 39 2.46 -2.32 1.39
C TYR A 39 3.12 -2.49 0.03
N ALA A 40 2.78 -1.66 -0.97
CA ALA A 40 3.47 -1.66 -2.26
C ALA A 40 4.96 -1.25 -2.10
N LEU A 41 5.25 -0.25 -1.27
CA LEU A 41 6.63 0.14 -0.93
C LEU A 41 7.38 -1.00 -0.24
N LYS A 42 6.72 -1.70 0.70
CA LYS A 42 7.30 -2.86 1.38
C LYS A 42 7.59 -4.02 0.41
N ALA A 43 6.71 -4.30 -0.54
CA ALA A 43 6.91 -5.33 -1.56
C ALA A 43 8.16 -5.05 -2.43
N VAL A 44 8.38 -3.79 -2.81
CA VAL A 44 9.58 -3.36 -3.55
C VAL A 44 10.84 -3.55 -2.70
N THR A 45 10.81 -3.18 -1.42
CA THR A 45 11.95 -3.38 -0.51
C THR A 45 12.23 -4.86 -0.27
N ASP A 46 11.21 -5.71 -0.14
CA ASP A 46 11.35 -7.14 0.09
C ASP A 46 11.92 -7.86 -1.16
N LEU A 47 11.58 -7.41 -2.37
CA LEU A 47 12.17 -7.86 -3.63
C LEU A 47 13.68 -7.62 -3.67
N HIS A 48 14.14 -6.44 -3.24
CA HIS A 48 15.56 -6.11 -3.19
C HIS A 48 16.38 -6.95 -2.20
N HIS A 49 15.71 -7.65 -1.27
CA HIS A 49 16.36 -8.51 -0.27
C HIS A 49 16.13 -10.01 -0.54
N GLU A 50 15.67 -10.38 -1.74
CA GLU A 50 15.38 -11.77 -2.15
C GLU A 50 14.37 -12.48 -1.21
N ARG A 51 13.46 -11.73 -0.57
CA ARG A 51 12.43 -12.27 0.34
C ARG A 51 11.12 -12.48 -0.39
N GLU A 52 11.14 -13.40 -1.35
CA GLU A 52 10.04 -13.61 -2.30
C GLU A 52 8.69 -13.93 -1.64
N LYS A 53 8.70 -14.64 -0.50
CA LYS A 53 7.49 -14.94 0.30
C LYS A 53 6.90 -13.69 0.96
N ASP A 54 7.74 -12.78 1.44
CA ASP A 54 7.32 -11.54 2.10
C ASP A 54 6.81 -10.53 1.06
N MET A 55 7.37 -10.58 -0.15
CA MET A 55 6.89 -9.83 -1.31
C MET A 55 5.45 -10.20 -1.68
N GLN A 56 5.13 -11.49 -1.84
CA GLN A 56 3.78 -11.91 -2.22
C GLN A 56 2.71 -11.50 -1.20
N SER A 57 3.03 -11.64 0.09
CA SER A 57 2.16 -11.19 1.18
C SER A 57 1.93 -9.68 1.14
N SER A 58 2.99 -8.90 0.88
CA SER A 58 2.90 -7.45 0.78
C SER A 58 2.12 -7.00 -0.47
N LYS A 59 2.28 -7.69 -1.61
CA LYS A 59 1.47 -7.46 -2.83
C LYS A 59 -0.02 -7.70 -2.59
N GLN A 60 -0.37 -8.82 -1.93
CA GLN A 60 -1.76 -9.14 -1.61
C GLN A 60 -2.39 -8.11 -0.67
N ASN A 61 -1.67 -7.69 0.37
CA ASN A 61 -2.14 -6.67 1.29
C ASN A 61 -2.33 -5.32 0.60
N ALA A 62 -1.43 -4.95 -0.31
CA ALA A 62 -1.56 -3.73 -1.12
C ALA A 62 -2.83 -3.76 -1.98
N LEU A 63 -3.05 -4.85 -2.70
CA LEU A 63 -4.23 -5.05 -3.56
C LEU A 63 -5.53 -4.94 -2.76
N ALA A 64 -5.63 -5.65 -1.62
CA ALA A 64 -6.84 -5.65 -0.80
C ALA A 64 -7.17 -4.25 -0.26
N ALA A 65 -6.16 -3.51 0.21
CA ALA A 65 -6.34 -2.16 0.71
C ALA A 65 -6.79 -1.20 -0.40
N PHE A 66 -6.16 -1.29 -1.57
CA PHE A 66 -6.54 -0.48 -2.72
C PHE A 66 -7.95 -0.78 -3.25
N GLN A 67 -8.37 -2.04 -3.29
CA GLN A 67 -9.73 -2.41 -3.66
C GLN A 67 -10.76 -1.80 -2.71
N LYS A 68 -10.51 -1.85 -1.39
CA LYS A 68 -11.37 -1.18 -0.41
C LYS A 68 -11.45 0.33 -0.65
N ALA A 69 -10.33 0.98 -0.96
CA ALA A 69 -10.31 2.41 -1.24
C ALA A 69 -11.19 2.79 -2.46
N ILE A 70 -11.18 1.97 -3.51
CA ILE A 70 -12.02 2.16 -4.71
C ILE A 70 -13.50 1.96 -4.37
N ILE A 71 -13.85 0.89 -3.64
CA ILE A 71 -15.23 0.58 -3.27
C ILE A 71 -15.85 1.73 -2.45
N LEU A 72 -15.06 2.31 -1.54
CA LEU A 72 -15.50 3.39 -0.65
C LEU A 72 -15.55 4.75 -1.35
N ASN A 73 -14.75 4.98 -2.39
CA ASN A 73 -14.80 6.22 -3.17
C ASN A 73 -14.65 5.96 -4.67
N PRO A 74 -15.68 5.42 -5.33
CA PRO A 74 -15.62 5.03 -6.75
C PRO A 74 -15.57 6.23 -7.70
N ARG A 75 -15.91 7.44 -7.24
CA ARG A 75 -15.85 8.70 -8.03
C ARG A 75 -14.60 9.54 -7.74
N GLY A 76 -13.73 9.09 -6.84
CA GLY A 76 -12.44 9.72 -6.57
C GLY A 76 -11.44 9.41 -7.67
N GLU A 77 -11.59 10.03 -8.84
CA GLU A 77 -10.71 9.89 -10.02
C GLU A 77 -9.19 9.84 -9.69
N PRO A 78 -8.62 10.66 -8.77
CA PRO A 78 -7.20 10.59 -8.44
C PRO A 78 -6.80 9.27 -7.73
N LEU A 79 -7.71 8.69 -6.94
CA LEU A 79 -7.46 7.44 -6.22
C LEU A 79 -7.40 6.25 -7.19
N VAL A 80 -8.34 6.18 -8.13
CA VAL A 80 -8.42 5.07 -9.10
C VAL A 80 -7.18 5.01 -9.98
N ILE A 81 -6.71 6.15 -10.50
CA ILE A 81 -5.51 6.21 -11.36
C ILE A 81 -4.25 5.79 -10.58
N ILE A 82 -4.06 6.30 -9.36
CA ILE A 82 -2.89 5.95 -8.53
C ILE A 82 -2.91 4.46 -8.16
N VAL A 83 -4.09 3.93 -7.85
CA VAL A 83 -4.28 2.51 -7.54
C VAL A 83 -3.98 1.64 -8.76
N GLN A 84 -4.59 1.93 -9.91
CA GLN A 84 -4.39 1.16 -11.14
C GLN A 84 -2.93 1.17 -11.59
N TYR A 85 -2.26 2.32 -11.50
CA TYR A 85 -0.83 2.42 -11.77
C TYR A 85 0.02 1.58 -10.83
N SER A 86 -0.33 1.57 -9.53
CA SER A 86 0.39 0.79 -8.53
C SER A 86 0.18 -0.71 -8.74
N LEU A 87 -1.03 -1.14 -9.11
CA LEU A 87 -1.34 -2.54 -9.44
C LEU A 87 -0.60 -3.01 -10.69
N LEU A 88 -0.58 -2.20 -11.75
CA LEU A 88 0.14 -2.52 -12.99
C LEU A 88 1.64 -2.74 -12.75
N LYS A 89 2.25 -1.97 -11.83
CA LYS A 89 3.65 -2.18 -11.45
C LYS A 89 3.85 -3.44 -10.62
N LEU A 90 2.89 -3.82 -9.79
CA LEU A 90 2.99 -5.04 -8.98
C LEU A 90 2.87 -6.31 -9.83
N ASP A 91 2.12 -6.27 -10.94
CA ASP A 91 1.99 -7.39 -11.89
C ASP A 91 3.23 -7.57 -12.78
N GLY A 92 4.02 -6.51 -12.98
CA GLY A 92 5.23 -6.51 -13.82
C GLY A 92 6.57 -6.67 -13.07
N LEU A 93 6.54 -6.76 -11.73
CA LEU A 93 7.69 -7.03 -10.85
C LEU A 93 7.77 -8.51 -10.49
#